data_AF-A0A2D6QG06-F1
#
_entry.id   AF-A0A2D6QG06-F1
#
_cell.length_a   1.000
_cell.length_b   1.000
_cell.length_c   1.000
_cell.angle_alpha   90.00
_cell.angle_beta   90.00
_cell.angle_gamma   90.00
#
_symmetry.space_group_name_H-M   'P 1'
#
loop_
_entity.id
_entity.type
_entity.pdbx_description
1 polymer ?
#
loop_
_entity_poly.entity_id
_entity_poly.type
_entity_poly.pdbx_seq_one_letter_code
_entity_poly.pdbx_strand_id
1 'polypeptide(L)'
;MEGRAGSFWHPMPFSPSVSTIADPLTDTMYDTIDVRRPLKAVVLLFALLSVGTPSALGQRSFSSIPHDRLVKEVLARSGRADASPDTFSTEEFLDQGCIRIRLGLFELLLDRESARSLPDADNFKKVCDSVLVLQDRWLDWVEPSADPELVDSIRSDIKELSKWMKRVRGSQIAKLVKGMEDWETDESSDLYVGLNSRASVREISARLAEAMGTGAFMGLDREDKPEPIIMTPRRLPFIEWVSLAGWVYPDLKSSFWQDDVAVWTQFYMDRYKVMALEFGTGASNWSAGIAMNSRVATGMEQQLTQLATNSLVDSYYGDRVPESFAGALAVNLVIDVFGECRTRADGDLRSRRTEAYERFVPGGLSEGGWLPAISADSWWRQESNYGADRFIGPLGAAQKNGYKDSRDRLRTFRLRNDADSHNEIVRAPFLGLAAADMPVPGSTFRGDYKELLRAYRTAFVYWLHSERAKDAEQVFSQLLVHLAGTKEDLEEALKGLYGVPLSSAELTKEDLEGQFLAWVLRQ
;
A
#
# COMPACT_ATOMS: atom_id res chain seq x y z
N MET A 1 6.70 57.58 -42.66
CA MET A 1 7.48 58.50 -43.50
C MET A 1 8.15 59.49 -42.58
N GLU A 2 9.50 59.51 -42.62
CA GLU A 2 10.43 60.55 -42.14
C GLU A 2 10.36 60.97 -40.64
N GLY A 3 11.41 60.97 -39.81
CA GLY A 3 12.85 61.01 -40.05
C GLY A 3 13.43 62.34 -39.55
N ARG A 4 14.30 62.29 -38.52
CA ARG A 4 15.33 63.24 -38.00
C ARG A 4 15.14 63.53 -36.50
N ALA A 5 16.13 63.54 -35.58
CA ALA A 5 17.60 63.49 -35.51
C ALA A 5 18.01 64.59 -34.51
N GLY A 6 18.92 64.32 -33.57
CA GLY A 6 19.45 65.36 -32.67
C GLY A 6 20.25 64.85 -31.47
N SER A 7 21.47 64.38 -31.74
CA SER A 7 22.54 63.99 -30.82
C SER A 7 23.18 65.15 -30.04
N PHE A 8 23.75 64.91 -28.85
CA PHE A 8 24.99 65.57 -28.40
C PHE A 8 25.87 64.68 -27.48
N TRP A 9 27.17 64.95 -27.56
CA TRP A 9 28.34 64.12 -27.29
C TRP A 9 28.91 64.12 -25.83
N HIS A 10 29.47 62.96 -25.47
CA HIS A 10 30.65 62.57 -24.64
C HIS A 10 31.81 63.59 -24.42
N PRO A 11 32.73 63.41 -23.42
CA PRO A 11 33.65 62.24 -23.35
C PRO A 11 34.23 61.72 -21.99
N MET A 12 34.64 60.44 -22.07
CA MET A 12 35.64 59.63 -21.33
C MET A 12 37.07 60.26 -21.35
N PRO A 13 38.12 59.83 -20.58
CA PRO A 13 38.75 58.48 -20.58
C PRO A 13 39.33 58.05 -19.19
N PHE A 14 39.78 56.83 -18.90
CA PHE A 14 40.77 55.96 -19.57
C PHE A 14 40.61 54.50 -19.08
N SER A 15 40.69 53.56 -20.03
CA SER A 15 41.22 52.20 -19.85
C SER A 15 42.64 52.20 -20.45
N PRO A 16 43.55 51.25 -20.15
CA PRO A 16 43.61 49.99 -20.92
C PRO A 16 44.11 48.83 -20.01
N SER A 17 44.17 47.54 -20.33
CA SER A 17 44.13 46.67 -21.51
C SER A 17 44.45 45.26 -20.94
N VAL A 18 44.21 44.08 -21.49
CA VAL A 18 43.70 43.48 -22.75
C VAL A 18 43.78 41.97 -22.43
N SER A 19 42.86 41.11 -22.87
CA SER A 19 43.00 40.21 -24.03
C SER A 19 42.04 39.01 -23.80
N THR A 20 41.30 38.39 -24.73
CA THR A 20 41.07 38.53 -26.16
C THR A 20 39.87 37.61 -26.53
N ILE A 21 38.84 38.18 -27.17
CA ILE A 21 38.01 37.69 -28.31
C ILE A 21 37.48 36.24 -28.31
N ALA A 22 36.14 36.07 -28.24
CA ALA A 22 35.27 35.79 -29.40
C ALA A 22 33.81 35.53 -28.94
N ASP A 23 32.85 36.27 -29.52
CA ASP A 23 31.38 36.09 -29.47
C ASP A 23 30.95 35.33 -30.77
N PRO A 24 29.68 34.92 -31.04
CA PRO A 24 28.45 34.96 -30.22
C PRO A 24 27.48 33.74 -30.38
N LEU A 25 26.39 33.75 -29.57
CA LEU A 25 25.03 33.17 -29.80
C LEU A 25 24.85 31.65 -30.00
N THR A 26 24.21 30.97 -29.03
CA THR A 26 22.88 30.28 -29.11
C THR A 26 22.73 29.19 -28.04
N ASP A 27 21.49 29.07 -27.55
CA ASP A 27 20.83 27.87 -27.04
C ASP A 27 21.24 27.17 -25.72
N THR A 28 20.18 26.96 -24.92
CA THR A 28 19.92 25.81 -24.02
C THR A 28 20.99 25.44 -22.99
N MET A 29 20.75 25.80 -21.73
CA MET A 29 21.14 24.96 -20.58
C MET A 29 20.05 25.04 -19.51
N TYR A 30 19.13 24.07 -19.55
CA TYR A 30 18.54 23.52 -18.34
C TYR A 30 19.67 22.78 -17.62
N ASP A 31 20.14 23.34 -16.51
CA ASP A 31 21.06 22.66 -15.62
C ASP A 31 20.43 21.36 -15.13
N THR A 32 21.15 20.28 -15.41
CA THR A 32 20.96 18.95 -14.88
C THR A 32 21.22 19.02 -13.38
N ILE A 33 20.17 19.20 -12.58
CA ILE A 33 20.26 18.96 -11.14
C ILE A 33 20.37 17.45 -10.96
N ASP A 34 21.60 17.01 -10.77
CA ASP A 34 21.99 15.72 -10.24
C ASP A 34 21.38 15.57 -8.83
N VAL A 35 20.20 14.95 -8.73
CA VAL A 35 19.52 14.65 -7.46
C VAL A 35 19.98 13.28 -6.96
N ARG A 36 21.26 13.15 -6.62
CA ARG A 36 21.68 12.24 -5.55
C ARG A 36 21.22 12.84 -4.22
N ARG A 37 19.92 12.71 -3.92
CA ARG A 37 19.39 13.01 -2.57
C ARG A 37 20.02 12.03 -1.57
N PRO A 38 20.51 12.48 -0.41
CA PRO A 38 20.97 11.57 0.61
C PRO A 38 19.75 10.86 1.21
N LEU A 39 19.63 9.57 0.89
CA LEU A 39 18.67 8.58 1.41
C LEU A 39 18.83 8.31 2.93
N LYS A 40 19.38 9.26 3.70
CA LYS A 40 19.82 9.07 5.08
C LYS A 40 18.79 9.44 6.15
N ALA A 41 17.55 9.78 5.79
CA ALA A 41 16.55 10.24 6.76
C ALA A 41 15.17 9.55 6.72
N VAL A 42 14.90 8.65 5.77
CA VAL A 42 13.54 8.04 5.64
C VAL A 42 13.50 6.54 5.97
N VAL A 43 14.64 5.90 6.24
CA VAL A 43 14.67 4.46 6.57
C VAL A 43 14.26 4.17 8.02
N LEU A 44 14.03 5.20 8.85
CA LEU A 44 13.80 5.05 10.28
C LEU A 44 12.35 5.33 10.69
N LEU A 45 11.37 4.68 10.06
CA LEU A 45 10.01 4.64 10.64
C LEU A 45 9.18 3.36 10.38
N PHE A 46 9.58 2.46 9.48
CA PHE A 46 8.79 1.24 9.20
C PHE A 46 9.05 0.05 10.14
N ALA A 47 10.05 0.11 11.01
CA ALA A 47 10.29 -0.95 12.02
C ALA A 47 9.44 -0.78 13.31
N LEU A 48 8.77 0.36 13.51
CA LEU A 48 8.11 0.69 14.79
C LEU A 48 6.61 0.34 14.87
N LEU A 49 5.97 -0.04 13.77
CA LEU A 49 4.58 -0.54 13.79
C LEU A 49 4.49 -2.07 14.07
N SER A 50 5.62 -2.76 14.04
CA SER A 50 5.74 -4.21 14.30
C SER A 50 6.22 -4.56 15.71
N VAL A 51 6.21 -3.64 16.68
CA VAL A 51 6.62 -3.96 18.06
C VAL A 51 5.59 -4.91 18.71
N GLY A 52 5.74 -6.20 18.42
CA GLY A 52 5.30 -7.28 19.27
C GLY A 52 5.97 -7.06 20.62
N THR A 53 5.16 -6.85 21.65
CA THR A 53 5.68 -6.91 23.01
C THR A 53 6.29 -8.31 23.20
N PRO A 54 7.53 -8.43 23.69
CA PRO A 54 8.05 -9.72 24.07
C PRO A 54 7.15 -10.24 25.20
N SER A 55 6.30 -11.21 24.86
CA SER A 55 5.55 -11.93 25.88
C SER A 55 6.59 -12.70 26.69
N ALA A 56 6.84 -12.23 27.91
CA ALA A 56 7.73 -12.85 28.90
C ALA A 56 7.12 -14.15 29.47
N LEU A 57 6.78 -15.10 28.58
CA LEU A 57 6.34 -16.44 28.91
C LEU A 57 7.26 -17.43 28.20
N GLY A 58 8.32 -17.82 28.91
CA GLY A 58 9.15 -18.99 28.63
C GLY A 58 9.77 -19.04 27.22
N GLN A 59 11.04 -18.61 27.11
CA GLN A 59 11.89 -18.93 25.95
C GLN A 59 11.97 -20.45 25.77
N ARG A 60 11.04 -21.03 25.01
CA ARG A 60 11.35 -22.20 24.20
C ARG A 60 12.33 -21.70 23.15
N SER A 61 13.45 -22.40 22.99
CA SER A 61 14.43 -22.15 21.93
C SER A 61 13.74 -22.28 20.58
N PHE A 62 13.21 -21.19 20.04
CA PHE A 62 12.79 -21.13 18.65
C PHE A 62 14.05 -21.28 17.79
N SER A 63 13.99 -22.13 16.75
CA SER A 63 15.05 -22.17 15.76
C SER A 63 15.11 -20.82 15.06
N SER A 64 16.17 -20.05 15.28
CA SER A 64 16.38 -18.76 14.60
C SER A 64 16.38 -18.95 13.08
N ILE A 65 15.83 -17.97 12.36
CA ILE A 65 15.82 -17.98 10.88
C ILE A 65 17.28 -18.00 10.37
N PRO A 66 17.69 -18.93 9.48
CA PRO A 66 19.07 -19.06 9.04
C PRO A 66 19.41 -18.09 7.89
N HIS A 67 19.32 -16.78 8.13
CA HIS A 67 19.45 -15.73 7.10
C HIS A 67 20.72 -15.84 6.24
N ASP A 68 21.91 -16.03 6.84
CA ASP A 68 23.17 -16.17 6.10
C ASP A 68 23.14 -17.33 5.10
N ARG A 69 22.50 -18.44 5.48
CA ARG A 69 22.37 -19.62 4.61
C ARG A 69 21.43 -19.31 3.44
N LEU A 70 20.29 -18.68 3.72
CA LEU A 70 19.30 -18.32 2.71
C LEU A 70 19.88 -17.39 1.64
N VAL A 71 20.63 -16.37 2.05
CA VAL A 71 21.30 -15.45 1.10
C VAL A 71 22.24 -16.20 0.17
N LYS A 72 23.08 -17.09 0.72
CA LYS A 72 24.01 -17.90 -0.09
C LYS A 72 23.27 -18.79 -1.09
N GLU A 73 22.16 -19.40 -0.67
CA GLU A 73 21.34 -20.25 -1.55
C GLU A 73 20.69 -19.41 -2.67
N VAL A 74 20.15 -18.23 -2.36
CA VAL A 74 19.56 -17.31 -3.34
C VAL A 74 20.60 -16.87 -4.38
N LEU A 75 21.76 -16.38 -3.92
CA LEU A 75 22.84 -15.93 -4.79
C LEU A 75 23.42 -17.06 -5.64
N ALA A 76 23.53 -18.27 -5.10
CA ALA A 76 23.98 -19.42 -5.87
C ALA A 76 22.99 -19.81 -6.97
N ARG A 77 21.68 -19.82 -6.68
CA ARG A 77 20.63 -20.16 -7.66
C ARG A 77 20.51 -19.13 -8.78
N SER A 78 20.85 -17.87 -8.52
CA SER A 78 20.84 -16.81 -9.53
C SER A 78 22.17 -16.69 -10.30
N GLY A 79 23.15 -17.57 -10.06
CA GLY A 79 24.46 -17.49 -10.71
C GLY A 79 25.33 -16.32 -10.22
N ARG A 80 25.01 -15.75 -9.06
CA ARG A 80 25.69 -14.59 -8.44
C ARG A 80 26.38 -14.96 -7.12
N ALA A 81 26.91 -16.17 -7.01
CA ALA A 81 27.55 -16.68 -5.79
C ALA A 81 28.72 -15.80 -5.29
N ASP A 82 29.41 -15.12 -6.21
CA ASP A 82 30.53 -14.23 -5.93
C ASP A 82 30.13 -12.76 -5.75
N ALA A 83 28.83 -12.44 -5.76
CA ALA A 83 28.36 -11.07 -5.57
C ALA A 83 28.70 -10.55 -4.16
N SER A 84 28.97 -9.25 -4.09
CA SER A 84 29.13 -8.52 -2.83
C SER A 84 27.98 -7.53 -2.63
N PRO A 85 27.64 -7.14 -1.39
CA PRO A 85 26.59 -6.15 -1.14
C PRO A 85 26.82 -4.85 -1.90
N ASP A 86 28.07 -4.37 -1.94
CA ASP A 86 28.44 -3.10 -2.57
C ASP A 86 28.29 -3.09 -4.10
N THR A 87 28.26 -4.26 -4.72
CA THR A 87 28.17 -4.43 -6.17
C THR A 87 26.84 -5.06 -6.61
N PHE A 88 25.93 -5.31 -5.68
CA PHE A 88 24.66 -5.98 -5.98
C PHE A 88 23.65 -4.97 -6.55
N SER A 89 23.21 -5.19 -7.79
CA SER A 89 22.09 -4.46 -8.38
C SER A 89 20.79 -5.27 -8.23
N THR A 90 19.84 -4.73 -7.45
CA THR A 90 18.50 -5.29 -7.29
C THR A 90 17.75 -5.35 -8.62
N GLU A 91 17.88 -4.31 -9.44
CA GLU A 91 17.22 -4.21 -10.75
C GLU A 91 17.70 -5.32 -11.69
N GLU A 92 19.02 -5.45 -11.89
CA GLU A 92 19.58 -6.51 -12.75
C GLU A 92 19.25 -7.92 -12.22
N PHE A 93 19.18 -8.09 -10.90
CA PHE A 93 18.78 -9.36 -10.29
C PHE A 93 17.34 -9.72 -10.64
N LEU A 94 16.44 -8.73 -10.68
CA LEU A 94 15.04 -8.91 -11.07
C LEU A 94 14.88 -9.11 -12.57
N ASP A 95 15.62 -8.40 -13.41
CA ASP A 95 15.57 -8.52 -14.87
C ASP A 95 15.89 -9.96 -15.33
N GLN A 96 16.79 -10.63 -14.62
CA GLN A 96 17.20 -12.02 -14.88
C GLN A 96 16.32 -13.06 -14.16
N GLY A 97 15.69 -12.65 -13.06
CA GLY A 97 15.07 -13.56 -12.08
C GLY A 97 13.54 -13.54 -12.05
N CYS A 98 12.88 -12.62 -12.75
CA CYS A 98 11.43 -12.42 -12.67
C CYS A 98 10.75 -12.32 -14.04
N ILE A 99 9.49 -12.73 -14.08
CA ILE A 99 8.53 -12.28 -15.09
C ILE A 99 7.95 -10.96 -14.62
N ARG A 100 7.75 -10.02 -15.54
CA ARG A 100 7.20 -8.69 -15.31
C ARG A 100 5.95 -8.43 -16.14
N ILE A 101 5.04 -7.63 -15.60
CA ILE A 101 3.94 -7.07 -16.38
C ILE A 101 3.59 -5.68 -15.87
N ARG A 102 3.52 -4.71 -16.78
CA ARG A 102 3.01 -3.36 -16.51
C ARG A 102 1.50 -3.34 -16.69
N LEU A 103 0.77 -2.87 -15.68
CA LEU A 103 -0.69 -2.72 -15.65
C LEU A 103 -1.04 -1.35 -15.09
N GLY A 104 -1.07 -0.33 -15.95
CA GLY A 104 -1.27 1.05 -15.54
C GLY A 104 -0.13 1.55 -14.65
N LEU A 105 -0.44 2.04 -13.46
CA LEU A 105 0.56 2.53 -12.50
C LEU A 105 1.51 1.42 -12.03
N PHE A 106 1.04 0.17 -11.99
CA PHE A 106 1.78 -0.91 -11.32
C PHE A 106 2.64 -1.71 -12.28
N GLU A 107 3.82 -2.09 -11.80
CA GLU A 107 4.63 -3.15 -12.40
C GLU A 107 4.61 -4.36 -11.45
N LEU A 108 4.09 -5.49 -11.92
CA LEU A 108 4.00 -6.70 -11.11
C LEU A 108 5.10 -7.67 -11.50
N LEU A 109 5.88 -8.11 -10.52
CA LEU A 109 6.98 -9.04 -10.71
C LEU A 109 6.67 -10.37 -10.02
N LEU A 110 6.91 -11.48 -10.71
CA LEU A 110 6.83 -12.83 -10.17
C LEU A 110 8.17 -13.52 -10.36
N ASP A 111 8.75 -14.02 -9.27
CA ASP A 111 10.00 -14.76 -9.35
C ASP A 111 9.85 -16.02 -10.20
N ARG A 112 10.95 -16.35 -10.89
CA ARG A 112 11.02 -17.44 -11.85
C ARG A 112 10.61 -18.79 -11.25
N GLU A 113 11.03 -19.08 -10.01
CA GLU A 113 10.72 -20.37 -9.38
C GLU A 113 9.23 -20.49 -9.08
N SER A 114 8.62 -19.45 -8.52
CA SER A 114 7.17 -19.40 -8.30
C SER A 114 6.39 -19.48 -9.60
N ALA A 115 6.85 -18.83 -10.67
CA ALA A 115 6.17 -18.87 -11.97
C ALA A 115 6.13 -20.28 -12.60
N ARG A 116 7.06 -21.19 -12.25
CA ARG A 116 7.02 -22.61 -12.70
C ARG A 116 5.85 -23.40 -12.09
N SER A 117 5.37 -22.97 -10.94
CA SER A 117 4.27 -23.60 -10.21
C SER A 117 2.94 -23.16 -10.81
N LEU A 118 2.15 -24.10 -11.33
CA LEU A 118 0.85 -23.79 -11.94
C LEU A 118 -0.10 -23.06 -10.97
N PRO A 119 -0.27 -23.48 -9.70
CA PRO A 119 -1.07 -22.74 -8.73
C PRO A 119 -0.61 -21.30 -8.52
N ASP A 120 0.70 -21.07 -8.48
CA ASP A 120 1.26 -19.75 -8.19
C ASP A 120 1.16 -18.84 -9.42
N ALA A 121 1.33 -19.38 -10.63
CA ALA A 121 1.06 -18.69 -11.88
C ALA A 121 -0.43 -18.32 -12.06
N ASP A 122 -1.36 -19.21 -11.65
CA ASP A 122 -2.79 -18.90 -11.66
C ASP A 122 -3.16 -17.84 -10.61
N ASN A 123 -2.51 -17.84 -9.44
CA ASN A 123 -2.67 -16.79 -8.43
C ASN A 123 -2.14 -15.44 -8.93
N PHE A 124 -0.97 -15.41 -9.58
CA PHE A 124 -0.42 -14.22 -10.21
C PHE A 124 -1.38 -13.61 -11.23
N LYS A 125 -2.01 -14.43 -12.07
CA LYS A 125 -3.05 -13.96 -13.01
C LYS A 125 -4.24 -13.29 -12.29
N LYS A 126 -4.72 -13.84 -11.17
CA LYS A 126 -5.82 -13.25 -10.39
C LYS A 126 -5.44 -11.92 -9.76
N VAL A 127 -4.21 -11.83 -9.26
CA VAL A 127 -3.60 -10.60 -8.79
C VAL A 127 -3.58 -9.54 -9.89
N CYS A 128 -3.11 -9.87 -11.09
CA CYS A 128 -3.10 -8.96 -12.23
C CYS A 128 -4.50 -8.40 -12.56
N ASP A 129 -5.53 -9.27 -12.57
CA ASP A 129 -6.93 -8.83 -12.79
C ASP A 129 -7.41 -7.91 -11.65
N SER A 130 -7.04 -8.22 -10.41
CA SER A 130 -7.43 -7.42 -9.23
C SER A 130 -6.81 -6.01 -9.25
N VAL A 131 -5.60 -5.85 -9.77
CA VAL A 131 -4.93 -4.54 -9.93
C VAL A 131 -5.58 -3.68 -11.01
N LEU A 132 -6.10 -4.31 -12.07
CA LEU A 132 -6.88 -3.62 -13.09
C LEU A 132 -8.23 -3.14 -12.51
N VAL A 133 -8.93 -3.99 -11.77
CA VAL A 133 -10.18 -3.64 -11.10
C VAL A 133 -9.98 -2.55 -10.04
N LEU A 134 -8.88 -2.59 -9.30
CA LEU A 134 -8.47 -1.55 -8.36
C LEU A 134 -8.39 -0.18 -9.05
N GLN A 135 -7.69 -0.10 -10.19
CA GLN A 135 -7.52 1.16 -10.91
C GLN A 135 -8.84 1.66 -11.50
N ASP A 136 -9.72 0.77 -12.00
CA ASP A 136 -11.06 1.14 -12.45
C ASP A 136 -11.90 1.74 -11.32
N ARG A 137 -11.82 1.16 -10.11
CA ARG A 137 -12.53 1.68 -8.92
C ARG A 137 -11.91 2.97 -8.41
N TRP A 138 -10.59 3.14 -8.52
CA TRP A 138 -9.93 4.40 -8.19
C TRP A 138 -10.44 5.55 -9.08
N LEU A 139 -10.72 5.29 -10.37
CA LEU A 139 -11.28 6.29 -11.27
C LEU A 139 -12.65 6.79 -10.80
N ASP A 140 -13.48 5.94 -10.17
CA ASP A 140 -14.80 6.35 -9.64
C ASP A 140 -14.65 7.51 -8.62
N TRP A 141 -13.56 7.54 -7.85
CA TRP A 141 -13.35 8.53 -6.79
C TRP A 141 -12.84 9.89 -7.30
N VAL A 142 -12.36 9.94 -8.54
CA VAL A 142 -11.66 11.10 -9.13
C VAL A 142 -12.36 11.60 -10.39
N GLU A 143 -13.18 10.77 -11.03
CA GLU A 143 -13.99 11.08 -12.22
C GLU A 143 -14.81 12.37 -12.12
N PRO A 144 -15.51 12.70 -11.00
CA PRO A 144 -16.32 13.91 -10.92
C PRO A 144 -15.56 15.24 -11.17
N SER A 145 -14.23 15.22 -11.11
CA SER A 145 -13.36 16.39 -11.33
C SER A 145 -12.37 16.22 -12.49
N ALA A 146 -12.38 15.07 -13.18
CA ALA A 146 -11.44 14.71 -14.23
C ALA A 146 -11.99 14.99 -15.64
N ASP A 147 -11.15 14.86 -16.67
CA ASP A 147 -11.58 14.85 -18.08
C ASP A 147 -12.38 13.58 -18.40
N PRO A 148 -13.70 13.67 -18.68
CA PRO A 148 -14.53 12.49 -18.89
C PRO A 148 -14.11 11.64 -20.09
N GLU A 149 -13.64 12.25 -21.19
CA GLU A 149 -13.27 11.51 -22.40
C GLU A 149 -12.00 10.67 -22.17
N LEU A 150 -11.04 11.23 -21.44
CA LEU A 150 -9.83 10.53 -21.04
C LEU A 150 -10.13 9.41 -20.05
N VAL A 151 -10.97 9.66 -19.04
CA VAL A 151 -11.40 8.63 -18.08
C VAL A 151 -12.09 7.46 -18.78
N ASP A 152 -13.01 7.73 -19.72
CA ASP A 152 -13.67 6.69 -20.52
C ASP A 152 -12.68 5.87 -21.35
N SER A 153 -11.67 6.52 -21.93
CA SER A 153 -10.60 5.85 -22.67
C SER A 153 -9.80 4.91 -21.76
N ILE A 154 -9.42 5.37 -20.55
CA ILE A 154 -8.70 4.57 -19.56
C ILE A 154 -9.52 3.36 -19.13
N ARG A 155 -10.82 3.53 -18.85
CA ARG A 155 -11.72 2.41 -18.50
C ARG A 155 -11.84 1.38 -19.62
N SER A 156 -11.88 1.85 -20.88
CA SER A 156 -11.88 0.97 -22.05
C SER A 156 -10.58 0.14 -22.13
N ASP A 157 -9.44 0.79 -21.92
CA ASP A 157 -8.12 0.14 -21.92
C ASP A 157 -8.02 -0.89 -20.78
N ILE A 158 -8.45 -0.56 -19.55
CA ILE A 158 -8.55 -1.50 -18.42
C ILE A 158 -9.39 -2.72 -18.79
N LYS A 159 -10.59 -2.51 -19.36
CA LYS A 159 -11.51 -3.59 -19.73
C LYS A 159 -10.91 -4.52 -20.78
N GLU A 160 -10.21 -4.01 -21.78
CA GLU A 160 -9.54 -4.83 -22.79
C GLU A 160 -8.35 -5.62 -22.21
N LEU A 161 -7.56 -5.03 -21.31
CA LEU A 161 -6.50 -5.75 -20.60
C LEU A 161 -7.06 -6.85 -19.70
N SER A 162 -8.14 -6.60 -18.95
CA SER A 162 -8.81 -7.64 -18.15
C SER A 162 -9.33 -8.78 -19.02
N LYS A 163 -9.91 -8.48 -20.20
CA LYS A 163 -10.33 -9.52 -21.17
C LYS A 163 -9.14 -10.33 -21.68
N TRP A 164 -8.01 -9.68 -21.98
CA TRP A 164 -6.79 -10.36 -22.39
C TRP A 164 -6.25 -11.24 -21.27
N MET A 165 -6.10 -10.70 -20.06
CA MET A 165 -5.61 -11.40 -18.87
C MET A 165 -6.46 -12.64 -18.57
N LYS A 166 -7.79 -12.55 -18.66
CA LYS A 166 -8.69 -13.70 -18.49
C LYS A 166 -8.41 -14.87 -19.44
N ARG A 167 -7.92 -14.59 -20.66
CA ARG A 167 -7.55 -15.61 -21.66
C ARG A 167 -6.18 -16.24 -21.42
N VAL A 168 -5.28 -15.54 -20.71
CA VAL A 168 -4.00 -16.10 -20.27
C VAL A 168 -4.25 -17.26 -19.31
N ARG A 169 -3.53 -18.37 -19.50
CA ARG A 169 -3.57 -19.54 -18.63
C ARG A 169 -2.29 -19.59 -17.79
N GLY A 170 -2.36 -19.99 -16.52
CA GLY A 170 -1.16 -20.18 -15.68
C GLY A 170 -0.17 -21.16 -16.32
N SER A 171 -0.65 -22.14 -17.07
CA SER A 171 0.21 -23.07 -17.82
C SER A 171 1.02 -22.41 -18.95
N GLN A 172 0.59 -21.28 -19.50
CA GLN A 172 1.38 -20.50 -20.46
C GLN A 172 2.51 -19.75 -19.74
N ILE A 173 2.21 -19.12 -18.61
CA ILE A 173 3.19 -18.45 -17.75
C ILE A 173 4.25 -19.45 -17.27
N ALA A 174 3.83 -20.61 -16.76
CA ALA A 174 4.75 -21.65 -16.30
C ALA A 174 5.61 -22.25 -17.43
N LYS A 175 5.10 -22.29 -18.67
CA LYS A 175 5.86 -22.74 -19.84
C LYS A 175 6.89 -21.70 -20.30
N LEU A 176 6.55 -20.41 -20.22
CA LEU A 176 7.49 -19.33 -20.54
C LEU A 176 8.79 -19.54 -19.77
N VAL A 177 8.68 -19.79 -18.46
CA VAL A 177 9.83 -20.01 -17.57
C VAL A 177 10.67 -21.25 -17.85
N LYS A 178 10.05 -22.33 -18.34
CA LYS A 178 10.77 -23.55 -18.71
C LYS A 178 11.59 -23.35 -19.99
N GLY A 179 11.19 -22.42 -20.86
CA GLY A 179 11.96 -22.04 -22.05
C GLY A 179 13.03 -20.97 -21.78
N MET A 180 13.09 -20.39 -20.57
CA MET A 180 13.94 -19.24 -20.22
C MET A 180 15.35 -19.63 -19.72
N GLU A 181 15.86 -20.84 -20.00
CA GLU A 181 17.21 -21.24 -19.52
C GLU A 181 18.35 -20.40 -20.15
N ASP A 182 18.13 -19.77 -21.32
CA ASP A 182 19.13 -19.00 -22.10
C ASP A 182 18.80 -17.50 -22.24
N TRP A 183 18.19 -16.89 -21.23
CA TRP A 183 17.88 -15.47 -21.29
C TRP A 183 19.15 -14.61 -21.24
N GLU A 184 19.35 -13.71 -22.22
CA GLU A 184 20.36 -12.65 -22.15
C GLU A 184 19.79 -11.21 -22.27
N THR A 185 18.49 -11.01 -22.59
CA THR A 185 17.93 -9.67 -22.94
C THR A 185 16.61 -9.30 -22.25
N ASP A 186 16.51 -8.09 -21.69
CA ASP A 186 15.37 -7.49 -20.95
C ASP A 186 13.95 -7.79 -21.50
N GLU A 187 13.79 -7.83 -22.82
CA GLU A 187 12.48 -7.97 -23.49
C GLU A 187 11.72 -9.28 -23.22
N SER A 188 12.39 -10.38 -22.83
CA SER A 188 11.72 -11.70 -22.75
C SER A 188 10.80 -11.93 -21.53
N SER A 189 10.69 -10.97 -20.60
CA SER A 189 10.29 -11.12 -19.14
C SER A 189 9.04 -10.33 -18.96
N ASP A 190 8.95 -9.23 -19.71
CA ASP A 190 7.71 -8.67 -20.15
C ASP A 190 6.78 -9.80 -20.64
N LEU A 191 5.72 -9.99 -19.87
CA LEU A 191 4.74 -11.04 -20.10
C LEU A 191 4.01 -10.85 -21.44
N TYR A 192 3.88 -9.60 -21.92
CA TYR A 192 3.26 -9.32 -23.21
C TYR A 192 4.12 -9.82 -24.37
N VAL A 193 5.44 -9.65 -24.29
CA VAL A 193 6.40 -10.16 -25.27
C VAL A 193 6.51 -11.68 -25.15
N GLY A 194 6.73 -12.19 -23.93
CA GLY A 194 6.89 -13.63 -23.68
C GLY A 194 5.69 -14.48 -24.11
N LEU A 195 4.47 -13.95 -23.97
CA LEU A 195 3.24 -14.62 -24.44
C LEU A 195 2.86 -14.29 -25.89
N ASN A 196 3.72 -13.56 -26.63
CA ASN A 196 3.47 -13.11 -28.00
C ASN A 196 2.09 -12.44 -28.16
N SER A 197 1.80 -11.49 -27.28
CA SER A 197 0.56 -10.70 -27.35
C SER A 197 0.49 -9.90 -28.65
N ARG A 198 -0.74 -9.52 -29.05
CA ARG A 198 -0.95 -8.69 -30.24
C ARG A 198 -0.41 -7.28 -30.00
N ALA A 199 0.06 -6.60 -31.04
CA ALA A 199 0.51 -5.21 -30.97
C ALA A 199 -0.54 -4.29 -30.31
N SER A 200 -1.82 -4.47 -30.64
CA SER A 200 -2.92 -3.71 -30.04
C SER A 200 -3.01 -3.84 -28.51
N VAL A 201 -2.67 -5.01 -27.95
CA VAL A 201 -2.67 -5.22 -26.49
C VAL A 201 -1.51 -4.48 -25.84
N ARG A 202 -0.33 -4.48 -26.47
CA ARG A 202 0.84 -3.74 -26.02
C ARG A 202 0.61 -2.22 -26.07
N GLU A 203 -0.02 -1.73 -27.15
CA GLU A 203 -0.40 -0.33 -27.28
C GLU A 203 -1.40 0.11 -26.22
N ILE A 204 -2.42 -0.71 -25.94
CA ILE A 204 -3.37 -0.48 -24.83
C ILE A 204 -2.63 -0.42 -23.49
N SER A 205 -1.73 -1.37 -23.25
CA SER A 205 -0.94 -1.40 -22.01
C SER A 205 -0.07 -0.15 -21.85
N ALA A 206 0.58 0.30 -22.94
CA ALA A 206 1.44 1.49 -22.92
C ALA A 206 0.62 2.76 -22.64
N ARG A 207 -0.53 2.95 -23.31
CA ARG A 207 -1.43 4.09 -23.06
C ARG A 207 -1.96 4.09 -21.63
N LEU A 208 -2.38 2.93 -21.11
CA LEU A 208 -2.83 2.82 -19.73
C LEU A 208 -1.70 3.15 -18.75
N ALA A 209 -0.49 2.64 -19.00
CA ALA A 209 0.68 2.91 -18.18
C ALA A 209 1.04 4.40 -18.16
N GLU A 210 1.02 5.06 -19.32
CA GLU A 210 1.25 6.49 -19.45
C GLU A 210 0.17 7.30 -18.72
N ALA A 211 -1.11 7.03 -18.99
CA ALA A 211 -2.22 7.79 -18.40
C ALA A 211 -2.26 7.66 -16.87
N MET A 212 -2.08 6.44 -16.34
CA MET A 212 -2.05 6.20 -14.89
C MET A 212 -0.75 6.69 -14.26
N GLY A 213 0.40 6.36 -14.85
CA GLY A 213 1.73 6.70 -14.34
C GLY A 213 2.03 8.19 -14.33
N THR A 214 1.47 8.95 -15.28
CA THR A 214 1.55 10.43 -15.30
C THR A 214 0.40 11.10 -14.55
N GLY A 215 -0.67 10.38 -14.21
CA GLY A 215 -1.86 10.97 -13.63
C GLY A 215 -2.53 12.03 -14.53
N ALA A 216 -2.40 11.89 -15.85
CA ALA A 216 -2.93 12.85 -16.83
C ALA A 216 -4.44 13.10 -16.67
N PHE A 217 -5.21 12.07 -16.27
CA PHE A 217 -6.65 12.19 -16.00
C PHE A 217 -6.98 13.11 -14.82
N MET A 218 -6.03 13.35 -13.91
CA MET A 218 -6.14 14.34 -12.84
C MET A 218 -5.56 15.71 -13.24
N GLY A 219 -5.13 15.89 -14.49
CA GLY A 219 -4.48 17.12 -14.96
C GLY A 219 -3.08 17.34 -14.40
N LEU A 220 -2.37 16.27 -14.02
CA LEU A 220 -1.03 16.35 -13.46
C LEU A 220 0.04 16.40 -14.55
N ASP A 221 1.16 17.06 -14.25
CA ASP A 221 2.39 17.06 -15.03
C ASP A 221 3.50 16.36 -14.23
N ARG A 222 3.54 15.02 -14.34
CA ARG A 222 4.56 14.18 -13.68
C ARG A 222 5.13 13.17 -14.67
N GLU A 223 6.38 12.80 -14.42
CA GLU A 223 7.03 11.69 -15.11
C GLU A 223 6.29 10.37 -14.84
N ASP A 224 6.21 9.50 -15.85
CA ASP A 224 5.76 8.12 -15.66
C ASP A 224 6.75 7.39 -14.72
N LYS A 225 6.23 6.98 -13.55
CA LYS A 225 6.96 6.21 -12.56
C LYS A 225 6.12 5.00 -12.16
N PRO A 226 6.52 3.77 -12.55
CA PRO A 226 5.85 2.57 -12.09
C PRO A 226 5.95 2.43 -10.58
N GLU A 227 4.94 1.80 -9.99
CA GLU A 227 4.97 1.24 -8.64
C GLU A 227 5.28 -0.27 -8.72
N PRO A 228 6.54 -0.69 -8.52
CA PRO A 228 6.92 -2.08 -8.71
C PRO A 228 6.63 -2.92 -7.46
N ILE A 229 5.92 -4.03 -7.66
CA ILE A 229 5.52 -4.97 -6.62
C ILE A 229 6.06 -6.36 -6.95
N ILE A 230 6.96 -6.86 -6.10
CA ILE A 230 7.48 -8.23 -6.16
C ILE A 230 6.56 -9.13 -5.37
N MET A 231 5.95 -10.10 -6.05
CA MET A 231 5.15 -11.12 -5.41
C MET A 231 5.97 -12.33 -5.04
N THR A 232 5.74 -12.78 -3.82
CA THR A 232 6.28 -14.01 -3.27
C THR A 232 5.10 -14.89 -2.86
N PRO A 233 4.61 -15.74 -3.78
CA PRO A 233 3.43 -16.57 -3.52
C PRO A 233 3.59 -17.49 -2.30
N ARG A 234 4.83 -17.81 -1.94
CA ARG A 234 5.18 -18.71 -0.84
C ARG A 234 6.01 -18.00 0.23
N ARG A 235 5.93 -18.50 1.47
CA ARG A 235 6.70 -17.95 2.60
C ARG A 235 8.20 -18.06 2.47
N LEU A 236 8.74 -19.18 1.98
CA LEU A 236 10.18 -19.35 1.82
C LEU A 236 10.80 -18.25 0.92
N PRO A 237 10.33 -18.03 -0.32
CA PRO A 237 10.78 -16.91 -1.15
C PRO A 237 10.67 -15.54 -0.47
N PHE A 238 9.59 -15.28 0.28
CA PHE A 238 9.46 -14.02 1.03
C PHE A 238 10.58 -13.83 2.06
N ILE A 239 10.88 -14.86 2.85
CA ILE A 239 11.94 -14.81 3.86
C ILE A 239 13.33 -14.75 3.22
N GLU A 240 13.51 -15.38 2.06
CA GLU A 240 14.72 -15.24 1.24
C GLU A 240 14.94 -13.79 0.80
N TRP A 241 13.89 -13.11 0.33
CA TRP A 241 13.93 -11.69 0.00
C TRP A 241 14.25 -10.80 1.21
N VAL A 242 13.63 -11.05 2.37
CA VAL A 242 13.96 -10.34 3.62
C VAL A 242 15.43 -10.54 4.00
N SER A 243 15.92 -11.77 3.87
CA SER A 243 17.32 -12.11 4.18
C SER A 243 18.27 -11.39 3.23
N LEU A 244 17.95 -11.38 1.93
CA LEU A 244 18.69 -10.66 0.89
C LEU A 244 18.73 -9.16 1.17
N ALA A 245 17.61 -8.53 1.54
CA ALA A 245 17.58 -7.11 1.89
C ALA A 245 18.52 -6.79 3.06
N GLY A 246 18.51 -7.59 4.14
CA GLY A 246 19.45 -7.38 5.24
C GLY A 246 20.92 -7.67 4.90
N TRP A 247 21.19 -8.40 3.81
CA TRP A 247 22.55 -8.57 3.28
C TRP A 247 22.97 -7.39 2.38
N VAL A 248 22.07 -6.92 1.51
CA VAL A 248 22.29 -5.76 0.63
C VAL A 248 22.45 -4.47 1.42
N TYR A 249 21.74 -4.32 2.56
CA TYR A 249 21.85 -3.16 3.44
C TYR A 249 22.41 -3.54 4.82
N PRO A 250 23.74 -3.59 4.99
CA PRO A 250 24.37 -3.93 6.26
C PRO A 250 23.90 -3.07 7.44
N ASP A 251 23.62 -1.78 7.21
CA ASP A 251 23.13 -0.84 8.23
C ASP A 251 21.71 -1.18 8.73
N LEU A 252 20.92 -1.91 7.93
CA LEU A 252 19.55 -2.32 8.25
C LEU A 252 19.44 -3.80 8.60
N LYS A 253 20.57 -4.50 8.63
CA LYS A 253 20.63 -5.94 8.88
C LYS A 253 19.88 -6.34 10.15
N SER A 254 20.02 -5.57 11.23
CA SER A 254 19.32 -5.85 12.50
C SER A 254 17.79 -5.73 12.40
N SER A 255 17.28 -4.94 11.45
CA SER A 255 15.84 -4.75 11.23
C SER A 255 15.24 -5.86 10.38
N PHE A 256 16.02 -6.42 9.45
CA PHE A 256 15.57 -7.49 8.56
C PHE A 256 15.86 -8.90 9.11
N TRP A 257 16.92 -9.06 9.91
CA TRP A 257 17.36 -10.36 10.42
C TRP A 257 16.89 -10.58 11.86
N GLN A 258 15.57 -10.49 12.05
CA GLN A 258 14.89 -10.73 13.33
C GLN A 258 13.80 -11.79 13.16
N ASP A 259 13.49 -12.55 14.21
CA ASP A 259 12.59 -13.71 14.11
C ASP A 259 11.12 -13.33 13.82
N ASP A 260 10.69 -12.11 14.14
CA ASP A 260 9.33 -11.62 13.89
C ASP A 260 9.06 -11.34 12.40
N VAL A 261 10.09 -11.25 11.54
CA VAL A 261 9.88 -11.18 10.08
C VAL A 261 9.14 -12.41 9.55
N ALA A 262 9.14 -13.52 10.30
CA ALA A 262 8.37 -14.71 10.02
C ALA A 262 6.85 -14.45 9.92
N VAL A 263 6.33 -13.36 10.52
CA VAL A 263 4.91 -12.98 10.45
C VAL A 263 4.64 -11.77 9.55
N TRP A 264 5.67 -11.12 9.03
CA TRP A 264 5.50 -9.98 8.11
C TRP A 264 4.85 -10.43 6.81
N THR A 265 4.01 -9.59 6.23
CA THR A 265 3.35 -9.85 4.93
C THR A 265 3.92 -9.00 3.80
N GLN A 266 4.71 -7.99 4.12
CA GLN A 266 5.34 -7.09 3.15
C GLN A 266 6.55 -6.37 3.75
N PHE A 267 7.42 -5.84 2.90
CA PHE A 267 8.45 -4.87 3.23
C PHE A 267 8.94 -4.15 1.95
N TYR A 268 9.83 -3.17 2.10
CA TYR A 268 10.45 -2.45 0.98
C TYR A 268 11.94 -2.79 0.85
N MET A 269 12.40 -2.96 -0.38
CA MET A 269 13.80 -3.08 -0.77
C MET A 269 14.05 -2.17 -1.98
N ASP A 270 14.91 -1.17 -1.84
CA ASP A 270 15.00 -0.03 -2.75
C ASP A 270 13.60 0.58 -3.04
N ARG A 271 13.21 0.67 -4.31
CA ARG A 271 11.88 1.09 -4.77
C ARG A 271 10.86 -0.04 -4.82
N TYR A 272 11.26 -1.28 -4.56
CA TYR A 272 10.43 -2.47 -4.74
C TYR A 272 9.68 -2.82 -3.47
N LYS A 273 8.36 -2.98 -3.61
CA LYS A 273 7.52 -3.53 -2.55
C LYS A 273 7.48 -5.05 -2.66
N VAL A 274 8.05 -5.74 -1.69
CA VAL A 274 8.01 -7.21 -1.65
C VAL A 274 6.81 -7.65 -0.83
N MET A 275 5.97 -8.53 -1.39
CA MET A 275 4.71 -8.95 -0.78
C MET A 275 4.57 -10.47 -0.74
N ALA A 276 4.22 -11.01 0.42
CA ALA A 276 3.83 -12.41 0.58
C ALA A 276 2.36 -12.62 0.22
N LEU A 277 2.03 -13.73 -0.45
CA LEU A 277 0.63 -14.16 -0.70
C LEU A 277 0.18 -15.28 0.26
N GLU A 278 1.00 -15.56 1.27
CA GLU A 278 0.73 -16.46 2.38
C GLU A 278 0.93 -15.74 3.72
N PHE A 279 0.08 -16.08 4.70
CA PHE A 279 0.31 -15.71 6.09
C PHE A 279 1.43 -16.56 6.67
N GLY A 280 2.33 -15.93 7.42
CA GLY A 280 3.36 -16.65 8.19
C GLY A 280 2.78 -17.46 9.34
N THR A 281 3.45 -18.56 9.69
CA THR A 281 3.07 -19.42 10.82
C THR A 281 3.94 -19.20 12.08
N GLY A 282 4.80 -18.18 12.06
CA GLY A 282 5.72 -17.83 13.15
C GLY A 282 7.12 -18.39 12.98
N ALA A 283 8.03 -18.03 13.88
CA ALA A 283 9.46 -18.30 13.75
C ALA A 283 9.82 -19.79 13.75
N SER A 284 9.05 -20.66 14.43
CA SER A 284 9.30 -22.11 14.44
C SER A 284 9.05 -22.79 13.09
N ASN A 285 8.34 -22.15 12.17
CA ASN A 285 8.04 -22.68 10.84
C ASN A 285 8.03 -21.55 9.79
N TRP A 286 9.08 -20.72 9.82
CA TRP A 286 9.20 -19.50 9.03
C TRP A 286 9.10 -19.73 7.51
N SER A 287 9.49 -20.91 7.01
CA SER A 287 9.50 -21.25 5.59
C SER A 287 8.13 -21.64 5.03
N ALA A 288 7.15 -21.93 5.89
CA ALA A 288 5.83 -22.39 5.47
C ALA A 288 4.73 -21.39 5.85
N GLY A 289 3.72 -21.33 4.99
CA GLY A 289 2.62 -20.40 5.13
C GLY A 289 1.25 -21.03 5.01
N ILE A 290 0.27 -20.21 5.37
CA ILE A 290 -1.14 -20.48 5.14
C ILE A 290 -1.59 -19.57 4.00
N ALA A 291 -2.10 -20.15 2.92
CA ALA A 291 -2.65 -19.39 1.81
C ALA A 291 -3.65 -18.33 2.32
N MET A 292 -3.55 -17.09 1.86
CA MET A 292 -4.46 -16.03 2.28
C MET A 292 -5.92 -16.37 1.93
N ASN A 293 -6.12 -17.11 0.85
CA ASN A 293 -7.43 -17.59 0.40
C ASN A 293 -8.03 -18.70 1.27
N SER A 294 -7.30 -19.21 2.28
CA SER A 294 -7.82 -20.22 3.21
C SER A 294 -8.93 -19.70 4.13
N ARG A 295 -9.01 -18.38 4.35
CA ARG A 295 -10.01 -17.75 5.22
C ARG A 295 -11.23 -17.25 4.45
N VAL A 296 -10.99 -16.74 3.26
CA VAL A 296 -11.98 -16.19 2.34
C VAL A 296 -11.45 -16.35 0.93
N ALA A 297 -12.31 -16.67 -0.03
CA ALA A 297 -11.88 -17.02 -1.39
C ALA A 297 -11.07 -15.91 -2.09
N THR A 298 -11.25 -14.65 -1.68
CA THR A 298 -10.61 -13.44 -2.24
C THR A 298 -9.56 -12.82 -1.32
N GLY A 299 -9.07 -13.53 -0.31
CA GLY A 299 -8.21 -12.96 0.74
C GLY A 299 -6.88 -12.43 0.24
N MET A 300 -6.28 -13.12 -0.74
CA MET A 300 -5.06 -12.71 -1.43
C MET A 300 -5.31 -11.45 -2.26
N GLU A 301 -6.38 -11.44 -3.03
CA GLU A 301 -6.80 -10.31 -3.87
C GLU A 301 -7.07 -9.08 -3.00
N GLN A 302 -7.82 -9.22 -1.90
CA GLN A 302 -8.07 -8.13 -0.95
C GLN A 302 -6.78 -7.58 -0.35
N GLN A 303 -5.85 -8.45 0.09
CA GLN A 303 -4.57 -8.02 0.66
C GLN A 303 -3.76 -7.23 -0.35
N LEU A 304 -3.62 -7.76 -1.58
CA LEU A 304 -2.91 -7.07 -2.64
C LEU A 304 -3.57 -5.72 -2.96
N THR A 305 -4.89 -5.69 -3.18
CA THR A 305 -5.62 -4.46 -3.49
C THR A 305 -5.39 -3.39 -2.42
N GLN A 306 -5.42 -3.76 -1.14
CA GLN A 306 -5.14 -2.80 -0.06
C GLN A 306 -3.71 -2.24 -0.16
N LEU A 307 -2.72 -3.12 -0.34
CA LEU A 307 -1.32 -2.73 -0.36
C LEU A 307 -0.94 -1.95 -1.64
N ALA A 308 -1.54 -2.31 -2.77
CA ALA A 308 -1.42 -1.59 -4.02
C ALA A 308 -2.10 -0.22 -3.93
N THR A 309 -3.24 -0.10 -3.23
CA THR A 309 -3.86 1.21 -2.97
C THR A 309 -2.94 2.10 -2.15
N ASN A 310 -2.29 1.58 -1.11
CA ASN A 310 -1.32 2.36 -0.35
C ASN A 310 -0.16 2.86 -1.23
N SER A 311 0.35 2.02 -2.15
CA SER A 311 1.39 2.42 -3.10
C SER A 311 0.88 3.46 -4.11
N LEU A 312 -0.37 3.33 -4.57
CA LEU A 312 -1.00 4.32 -5.44
C LEU A 312 -1.12 5.68 -4.75
N VAL A 313 -1.56 5.70 -3.49
CA VAL A 313 -1.67 6.91 -2.69
C VAL A 313 -0.28 7.51 -2.47
N ASP A 314 0.71 6.71 -2.08
CA ASP A 314 2.09 7.18 -1.94
C ASP A 314 2.64 7.77 -3.26
N SER A 315 2.36 7.14 -4.39
CA SER A 315 2.79 7.61 -5.71
C SER A 315 2.21 8.97 -6.07
N TYR A 316 0.92 9.20 -5.81
CA TYR A 316 0.26 10.48 -6.17
C TYR A 316 0.45 11.57 -5.13
N TYR A 317 0.57 11.21 -3.86
CA TYR A 317 0.48 12.14 -2.74
C TYR A 317 1.77 12.22 -1.90
N GLY A 318 2.51 11.12 -1.77
CA GLY A 318 3.67 11.01 -0.88
C GLY A 318 3.34 11.48 0.54
N ASP A 319 4.27 12.19 1.17
CA ASP A 319 4.16 12.66 2.56
C ASP A 319 3.01 13.66 2.82
N ARG A 320 2.34 14.19 1.78
CA ARG A 320 1.19 15.11 1.95
C ARG A 320 -0.02 14.42 2.58
N VAL A 321 -0.14 13.10 2.38
CA VAL A 321 -1.22 12.29 2.94
C VAL A 321 -0.65 11.39 4.04
N PRO A 322 -1.11 11.53 5.29
CA PRO A 322 -0.63 10.67 6.36
C PRO A 322 -1.05 9.21 6.12
N GLU A 323 -0.21 8.27 6.53
CA GLU A 323 -0.44 6.82 6.38
C GLU A 323 -1.81 6.39 6.90
N SER A 324 -2.30 7.03 7.96
CA SER A 324 -3.61 6.75 8.55
C SER A 324 -4.77 7.03 7.60
N PHE A 325 -4.67 8.06 6.75
CA PHE A 325 -5.65 8.38 5.72
C PHE A 325 -5.48 7.47 4.52
N ALA A 326 -4.23 7.21 4.10
CA ALA A 326 -3.92 6.24 3.05
C ALA A 326 -4.49 4.84 3.35
N GLY A 327 -4.31 4.35 4.58
CA GLY A 327 -4.86 3.08 5.04
C GLY A 327 -6.39 3.05 5.02
N ALA A 328 -7.05 4.17 5.36
CA ALA A 328 -8.50 4.27 5.30
C ALA A 328 -9.05 4.32 3.86
N LEU A 329 -8.36 5.01 2.94
CA LEU A 329 -8.64 4.93 1.50
C LEU A 329 -8.51 3.48 1.02
N ALA A 330 -7.42 2.81 1.37
CA ALA A 330 -7.17 1.42 0.97
C ALA A 330 -8.24 0.44 1.48
N VAL A 331 -8.69 0.57 2.73
CA VAL A 331 -9.77 -0.27 3.27
C VAL A 331 -11.09 -0.01 2.55
N ASN A 332 -11.45 1.26 2.31
CA ASN A 332 -12.68 1.60 1.59
C ASN A 332 -12.65 1.08 0.15
N LEU A 333 -11.53 1.20 -0.54
CA LEU A 333 -11.40 0.72 -1.92
C LEU A 333 -11.49 -0.81 -2.00
N VAL A 334 -10.95 -1.54 -1.02
CA VAL A 334 -11.16 -3.00 -0.89
C VAL A 334 -12.64 -3.32 -0.68
N ILE A 335 -13.35 -2.57 0.16
CA ILE A 335 -14.79 -2.77 0.38
C ILE A 335 -15.58 -2.47 -0.90
N ASP A 336 -15.20 -1.45 -1.66
CA ASP A 336 -15.86 -1.11 -2.94
C ASP A 336 -15.63 -2.19 -4.02
N VAL A 337 -14.45 -2.81 -4.02
CA VAL A 337 -14.11 -3.89 -4.97
C VAL A 337 -14.74 -5.23 -4.58
N PHE A 338 -14.69 -5.60 -3.29
CA PHE A 338 -15.00 -6.96 -2.82
C PHE A 338 -16.23 -7.06 -1.91
N GLY A 339 -16.82 -5.93 -1.51
CA GLY A 339 -17.95 -5.86 -0.58
C GLY A 339 -17.59 -5.99 0.90
N GLU A 340 -16.34 -6.35 1.23
CA GLU A 340 -15.83 -6.52 2.58
C GLU A 340 -14.29 -6.42 2.59
N CYS A 341 -13.69 -6.21 3.76
CA CYS A 341 -12.24 -6.16 3.96
C CYS A 341 -11.81 -7.09 5.12
N ARG A 342 -11.33 -8.28 4.76
CA ARG A 342 -10.86 -9.33 5.67
C ARG A 342 -9.34 -9.36 5.85
N THR A 343 -8.66 -8.40 5.26
CA THR A 343 -7.20 -8.27 5.35
C THR A 343 -6.78 -7.97 6.79
N ARG A 344 -5.52 -8.26 7.09
CA ARG A 344 -4.88 -7.87 8.36
C ARG A 344 -3.65 -7.02 8.08
N ALA A 345 -3.77 -6.07 7.15
CA ALA A 345 -2.70 -5.11 6.87
C ALA A 345 -2.76 -3.88 7.80
N ASP A 346 -3.87 -3.66 8.49
CA ASP A 346 -4.10 -2.55 9.42
C ASP A 346 -4.94 -3.02 10.64
N GLY A 347 -4.94 -2.23 11.71
CA GLY A 347 -5.64 -2.51 12.96
C GLY A 347 -4.83 -3.39 13.92
N ASP A 348 -5.50 -4.33 14.59
CA ASP A 348 -4.82 -5.27 15.47
C ASP A 348 -4.23 -6.45 14.67
N LEU A 349 -2.91 -6.42 14.53
CA LEU A 349 -2.14 -7.42 13.77
C LEU A 349 -1.85 -8.69 14.58
N ARG A 350 -2.26 -8.77 15.85
CA ARG A 350 -1.99 -9.95 16.69
C ARG A 350 -2.59 -11.21 16.05
N SER A 351 -1.73 -12.16 15.72
CA SER A 351 -2.10 -13.52 15.32
C SER A 351 -2.68 -14.25 16.52
N ARG A 352 -4.01 -14.30 16.61
CA ARG A 352 -4.69 -15.15 17.59
C ARG A 352 -5.59 -16.13 16.85
N ARG A 353 -4.96 -17.11 16.22
CA ARG A 353 -5.63 -18.41 16.12
C ARG A 353 -5.13 -19.21 17.31
N THR A 354 -6.04 -19.67 18.14
CA THR A 354 -5.74 -20.86 18.92
C THR A 354 -5.54 -21.99 17.91
N GLU A 355 -4.43 -22.72 18.03
CA GLU A 355 -4.21 -23.92 17.22
C GLU A 355 -5.44 -24.83 17.34
N ALA A 356 -5.76 -25.53 16.25
CA ALA A 356 -6.77 -26.57 16.29
C ALA A 356 -6.34 -27.60 17.35
N TYR A 357 -7.20 -27.87 18.32
CA TYR A 357 -6.94 -28.85 19.37
C TYR A 357 -7.99 -29.96 19.27
N GLU A 358 -7.54 -31.20 19.45
CA GLU A 358 -8.44 -32.35 19.49
C GLU A 358 -9.25 -32.29 20.79
N ARG A 359 -10.58 -32.35 20.68
CA ARG A 359 -11.47 -32.54 21.82
C ARG A 359 -12.40 -33.70 21.50
N PHE A 360 -12.48 -34.68 22.40
CA PHE A 360 -13.47 -35.74 22.29
C PHE A 360 -14.86 -35.12 22.48
N VAL A 361 -15.70 -35.12 21.43
CA VAL A 361 -17.11 -34.70 21.50
C VAL A 361 -17.94 -35.96 21.72
N PRO A 362 -18.60 -36.16 22.89
CA PRO A 362 -19.44 -37.33 23.11
C PRO A 362 -20.54 -37.42 22.04
N GLY A 363 -20.52 -38.49 21.24
CA GLY A 363 -21.43 -38.70 20.09
C GLY A 363 -20.86 -38.32 18.71
N GLY A 364 -19.62 -37.82 18.64
CA GLY A 364 -18.91 -37.57 17.38
C GLY A 364 -18.28 -38.84 16.76
N LEU A 365 -17.71 -38.70 15.56
CA LEU A 365 -16.99 -39.79 14.86
C LEU A 365 -15.88 -40.37 15.76
N SER A 366 -15.80 -41.70 15.82
CA SER A 366 -14.86 -42.46 16.67
C SER A 366 -13.38 -42.21 16.36
N GLU A 367 -13.07 -41.61 15.22
CA GLU A 367 -11.71 -41.29 14.76
C GLU A 367 -11.22 -39.92 15.24
N GLY A 368 -12.07 -39.17 15.96
CA GLY A 368 -11.79 -37.77 16.31
C GLY A 368 -12.04 -36.83 15.13
N GLY A 369 -12.21 -35.54 15.43
CA GLY A 369 -12.40 -34.49 14.43
C GLY A 369 -11.58 -33.27 14.79
N TRP A 370 -10.90 -32.70 13.80
CA TRP A 370 -10.23 -31.42 13.95
C TRP A 370 -11.27 -30.31 14.00
N LEU A 371 -11.40 -29.65 15.15
CA LEU A 371 -12.18 -28.41 15.20
C LEU A 371 -11.43 -27.33 14.43
N PRO A 372 -12.10 -26.56 13.56
CA PRO A 372 -11.46 -25.46 12.86
C PRO A 372 -10.90 -24.46 13.87
N ALA A 373 -9.74 -23.88 13.57
CA ALA A 373 -9.15 -22.84 14.39
C ALA A 373 -10.18 -21.72 14.63
N ILE A 374 -10.46 -21.41 15.90
CA ILE A 374 -11.38 -20.34 16.26
C ILE A 374 -10.75 -19.02 15.81
N SER A 375 -11.48 -18.24 15.01
CA SER A 375 -11.00 -16.94 14.58
C SER A 375 -11.03 -15.97 15.76
N ALA A 376 -9.88 -15.43 16.19
CA ALA A 376 -9.87 -14.24 17.03
C ALA A 376 -9.95 -12.98 16.17
N ASP A 377 -10.98 -12.90 15.33
CA ASP A 377 -11.35 -11.61 14.76
C ASP A 377 -11.96 -10.76 15.87
N SER A 378 -11.63 -9.47 15.85
CA SER A 378 -12.20 -8.53 16.81
C SER A 378 -13.71 -8.40 16.58
N TRP A 379 -14.44 -8.04 17.63
CA TRP A 379 -15.87 -7.75 17.53
C TRP A 379 -16.15 -6.64 16.50
N TRP A 380 -15.23 -5.67 16.35
CA TRP A 380 -15.27 -4.66 15.29
C TRP A 380 -15.44 -5.26 13.90
N ARG A 381 -14.72 -6.34 13.59
CA ARG A 381 -14.79 -7.02 12.29
C ARG A 381 -16.00 -7.93 12.19
N GLN A 382 -16.37 -8.62 13.25
CA GLN A 382 -17.50 -9.55 13.20
C GLN A 382 -18.83 -8.82 13.05
N GLU A 383 -19.07 -7.79 13.86
CA GLU A 383 -20.34 -7.03 13.88
C GLU A 383 -20.54 -6.18 12.61
N SER A 384 -19.46 -5.76 11.96
CA SER A 384 -19.50 -5.03 10.68
C SER A 384 -19.59 -5.91 9.45
N ASN A 385 -19.68 -7.24 9.62
CA ASN A 385 -19.46 -8.21 8.54
C ASN A 385 -18.18 -7.89 7.75
N TYR A 386 -17.07 -7.76 8.47
CA TYR A 386 -15.74 -7.42 7.97
C TYR A 386 -15.69 -6.09 7.22
N GLY A 387 -16.42 -5.09 7.71
CA GLY A 387 -16.43 -3.75 7.14
C GLY A 387 -17.36 -3.55 5.96
N ALA A 388 -18.28 -4.48 5.69
CA ALA A 388 -19.28 -4.29 4.63
C ALA A 388 -20.10 -2.99 4.83
N ASP A 389 -20.33 -2.61 6.09
CA ASP A 389 -20.96 -1.35 6.50
C ASP A 389 -19.94 -0.23 6.77
N ARG A 390 -18.69 -0.35 6.32
CA ARG A 390 -17.56 0.53 6.68
C ARG A 390 -17.36 0.71 8.20
N PHE A 391 -17.71 -0.32 8.99
CA PHE A 391 -17.59 -0.34 10.46
C PHE A 391 -18.48 0.67 11.19
N ILE A 392 -19.49 1.22 10.52
CA ILE A 392 -20.39 2.24 11.08
C ILE A 392 -21.17 1.69 12.28
N GLY A 393 -21.73 0.49 12.16
CA GLY A 393 -22.51 -0.16 13.21
C GLY A 393 -21.74 -0.36 14.52
N PRO A 394 -20.58 -1.06 14.52
CA PRO A 394 -19.78 -1.20 15.73
C PRO A 394 -19.26 0.13 16.27
N LEU A 395 -18.98 1.12 15.41
CA LEU A 395 -18.55 2.45 15.84
C LEU A 395 -19.65 3.20 16.60
N GLY A 396 -20.88 3.21 16.08
CA GLY A 396 -22.05 3.76 16.77
C GLY A 396 -22.34 3.03 18.08
N ALA A 397 -22.19 1.71 18.11
CA ALA A 397 -22.36 0.92 19.33
C ALA A 397 -21.29 1.24 20.39
N ALA A 398 -20.02 1.42 20.00
CA ALA A 398 -18.95 1.82 20.90
C ALA A 398 -19.18 3.23 21.47
N GLN A 399 -19.61 4.18 20.64
CA GLN A 399 -19.92 5.55 21.04
C GLN A 399 -21.10 5.62 22.02
N LYS A 400 -22.20 4.92 21.69
CA LYS A 400 -23.39 4.84 22.55
C LYS A 400 -23.10 4.20 23.90
N ASN A 401 -22.22 3.21 23.95
CA ASN A 401 -21.82 2.58 25.22
C ASN A 401 -20.83 3.46 26.00
N GLY A 402 -19.93 4.17 25.33
CA GLY A 402 -19.03 5.13 26.00
C GLY A 402 -19.80 6.23 26.74
N TYR A 403 -20.88 6.73 26.13
CA TYR A 403 -21.79 7.70 26.76
C TYR A 403 -22.36 7.22 28.10
N LYS A 404 -22.77 5.96 28.20
CA LYS A 404 -23.40 5.41 29.42
C LYS A 404 -22.47 5.54 30.63
N ASP A 405 -21.16 5.50 30.38
CA ASP A 405 -20.14 5.49 31.41
C ASP A 405 -19.54 6.89 31.68
N SER A 406 -19.54 7.80 30.69
CA SER A 406 -18.84 9.11 30.77
C SER A 406 -19.75 10.35 30.84
N ARG A 407 -21.02 10.24 30.42
CA ARG A 407 -21.96 11.35 30.14
C ARG A 407 -21.55 12.33 29.03
N ASP A 408 -20.45 12.12 28.32
CA ASP A 408 -20.11 12.83 27.07
C ASP A 408 -20.53 11.96 25.88
N ARG A 409 -21.69 12.29 25.31
CA ARG A 409 -22.30 11.47 24.25
C ARG A 409 -21.53 11.53 22.94
N LEU A 410 -20.86 12.64 22.65
CA LEU A 410 -20.29 12.88 21.33
C LEU A 410 -18.90 12.25 21.19
N ARG A 411 -18.05 12.38 22.20
CA ARG A 411 -16.60 12.12 22.03
C ARG A 411 -16.13 10.80 22.60
N THR A 412 -16.95 10.06 23.36
CA THR A 412 -16.47 8.90 24.13
C THR A 412 -16.81 7.57 23.49
N PHE A 413 -15.85 6.65 23.54
CA PHE A 413 -15.95 5.30 22.97
C PHE A 413 -15.52 4.29 24.02
N ARG A 414 -16.25 3.18 24.10
CA ARG A 414 -15.93 2.07 25.00
C ARG A 414 -15.06 1.03 24.29
N LEU A 415 -13.86 0.82 24.82
CA LEU A 415 -12.98 -0.29 24.49
C LEU A 415 -13.29 -1.52 25.34
N ARG A 416 -13.02 -2.69 24.78
CA ARG A 416 -13.14 -4.00 25.43
C ARG A 416 -11.76 -4.66 25.49
N ASN A 417 -11.46 -5.37 26.58
CA ASN A 417 -10.30 -6.24 26.58
C ASN A 417 -10.55 -7.53 25.78
N ASP A 418 -9.49 -8.29 25.53
CA ASP A 418 -9.58 -9.52 24.72
C ASP A 418 -10.53 -10.61 25.30
N ALA A 419 -10.82 -10.55 26.60
CA ALA A 419 -11.72 -11.46 27.30
C ALA A 419 -13.15 -10.91 27.47
N ASP A 420 -13.44 -9.72 26.93
CA ASP A 420 -14.69 -8.97 27.10
C ASP A 420 -15.16 -8.87 28.58
N SER A 421 -14.22 -8.83 29.51
CA SER A 421 -14.45 -8.83 30.97
C SER A 421 -14.24 -7.46 31.60
N HIS A 422 -13.48 -6.59 30.93
CA HIS A 422 -13.15 -5.25 31.38
C HIS A 422 -13.33 -4.27 30.24
N ASN A 423 -13.64 -3.02 30.58
CA ASN A 423 -13.83 -1.93 29.64
C ASN A 423 -12.94 -0.74 30.01
N GLU A 424 -12.53 0.03 29.00
CA GLU A 424 -11.86 1.32 29.16
C GLU A 424 -12.57 2.35 28.29
N ILE A 425 -12.62 3.61 28.71
CA ILE A 425 -13.20 4.70 27.93
C ILE A 425 -12.07 5.52 27.31
N VAL A 426 -12.12 5.68 26.00
CA VAL A 426 -11.27 6.61 25.26
C VAL A 426 -12.11 7.75 24.70
N ARG A 427 -11.47 8.90 24.46
CA ARG A 427 -12.13 10.12 24.00
C ARG A 427 -11.46 10.64 22.75
N ALA A 428 -12.25 11.06 21.77
CA ALA A 428 -11.78 11.82 20.61
C ALA A 428 -11.31 13.23 21.05
N PRO A 429 -10.44 13.92 20.30
CA PRO A 429 -10.08 13.71 18.89
C PRO A 429 -9.21 12.49 18.60
N PHE A 430 -9.40 11.89 17.42
CA PHE A 430 -8.59 10.78 16.90
C PHE A 430 -7.95 11.10 15.54
N LEU A 431 -8.26 12.25 14.96
CA LEU A 431 -7.75 12.67 13.66
C LEU A 431 -6.85 13.90 13.77
N GLY A 432 -5.88 13.96 12.84
CA GLY A 432 -5.00 15.11 12.67
C GLY A 432 -4.10 15.43 13.86
N LEU A 433 -3.55 16.63 13.85
CA LEU A 433 -2.67 17.15 14.90
C LEU A 433 -3.35 17.19 16.27
N ALA A 434 -4.67 17.38 16.32
CA ALA A 434 -5.44 17.39 17.57
C ALA A 434 -5.38 16.06 18.33
N ALA A 435 -5.10 14.95 17.65
CA ALA A 435 -4.98 13.62 18.26
C ALA A 435 -3.58 13.31 18.81
N ALA A 436 -2.56 14.13 18.52
CA ALA A 436 -1.16 13.84 18.82
C ALA A 436 -0.90 13.67 20.34
N ASP A 437 -1.58 14.46 21.16
CA ASP A 437 -1.39 14.48 22.62
C ASP A 437 -2.40 13.60 23.37
N MET A 438 -3.20 12.80 22.67
CA MET A 438 -4.23 12.00 23.29
C MET A 438 -3.66 10.75 23.99
N PRO A 439 -4.13 10.43 25.20
CA PRO A 439 -3.60 9.33 25.98
C PRO A 439 -3.86 8.00 25.27
N VAL A 440 -2.82 7.17 25.19
CA VAL A 440 -2.92 5.80 24.67
C VAL A 440 -3.40 4.88 25.81
N PRO A 441 -4.40 4.02 25.57
CA PRO A 441 -4.93 3.13 26.60
C PRO A 441 -3.91 2.07 27.01
N GLY A 442 -4.19 1.40 28.13
CA GLY A 442 -3.32 0.36 28.67
C GLY A 442 -3.08 -0.80 27.70
N SER A 443 -1.97 -1.52 27.86
CA SER A 443 -1.56 -2.62 26.95
C SER A 443 -2.64 -3.69 26.74
N THR A 444 -3.50 -3.90 27.74
CA THR A 444 -4.63 -4.83 27.71
C THR A 444 -5.73 -4.44 26.70
N PHE A 445 -5.87 -3.16 26.39
CA PHE A 445 -6.88 -2.61 25.47
C PHE A 445 -6.29 -2.16 24.13
N ARG A 446 -4.96 -2.21 23.98
CA ARG A 446 -4.25 -1.69 22.81
C ARG A 446 -4.70 -2.32 21.48
N GLY A 447 -5.06 -3.60 21.47
CA GLY A 447 -5.58 -4.26 20.27
C GLY A 447 -6.95 -3.69 19.85
N ASP A 448 -7.88 -3.60 20.81
CA ASP A 448 -9.21 -3.04 20.57
C ASP A 448 -9.14 -1.55 20.17
N TYR A 449 -8.20 -0.80 20.77
CA TYR A 449 -7.94 0.59 20.37
C TYR A 449 -7.43 0.72 18.93
N LYS A 450 -6.52 -0.16 18.49
CA LYS A 450 -6.07 -0.19 17.08
C LYS A 450 -7.22 -0.50 16.13
N GLU A 451 -8.11 -1.42 16.49
CA GLU A 451 -9.31 -1.72 15.69
C GLU A 451 -10.33 -0.59 15.71
N LEU A 452 -10.51 0.12 16.84
CA LEU A 452 -11.29 1.36 16.90
C LEU A 452 -10.72 2.39 15.91
N LEU A 453 -9.43 2.70 15.96
CA LEU A 453 -8.82 3.71 15.09
C LEU A 453 -8.96 3.34 13.61
N ARG A 454 -8.78 2.06 13.27
CA ARG A 454 -9.00 1.56 11.91
C ARG A 454 -10.46 1.77 11.46
N ALA A 455 -11.42 1.29 12.26
CA ALA A 455 -12.85 1.45 11.99
C ALA A 455 -13.25 2.93 11.87
N TYR A 456 -12.76 3.77 12.79
CA TYR A 456 -13.02 5.20 12.84
C TYR A 456 -12.57 5.90 11.56
N ARG A 457 -11.33 5.66 11.12
CA ARG A 457 -10.77 6.31 9.92
C ARG A 457 -11.44 5.81 8.65
N THR A 458 -11.72 4.51 8.55
CA THR A 458 -12.49 3.94 7.42
C THR A 458 -13.87 4.59 7.31
N ALA A 459 -14.62 4.65 8.42
CA ALA A 459 -15.94 5.28 8.46
C ALA A 459 -15.87 6.80 8.18
N PHE A 460 -14.85 7.50 8.67
CA PHE A 460 -14.65 8.93 8.42
C PHE A 460 -14.42 9.22 6.94
N VAL A 461 -13.53 8.47 6.28
CA VAL A 461 -13.27 8.64 4.83
C VAL A 461 -14.52 8.33 4.01
N TYR A 462 -15.24 7.26 4.35
CA TYR A 462 -16.52 6.95 3.71
C TYR A 462 -17.54 8.07 3.89
N TRP A 463 -17.66 8.60 5.11
CA TRP A 463 -18.57 9.71 5.38
C TRP A 463 -18.20 10.95 4.58
N LEU A 464 -16.90 11.27 4.52
CA LEU A 464 -16.39 12.42 3.77
C LEU A 464 -16.67 12.28 2.27
N HIS A 465 -16.55 11.07 1.74
CA HIS A 465 -16.78 10.74 0.33
C HIS A 465 -18.26 10.70 -0.05
N SER A 466 -19.14 10.13 0.78
CA SER A 466 -20.51 9.79 0.35
C SER A 466 -21.65 10.38 1.18
N GLU A 467 -21.41 10.75 2.45
CA GLU A 467 -22.49 10.99 3.41
C GLU A 467 -22.51 12.40 4.01
N ARG A 468 -21.41 13.15 3.92
CA ARG A 468 -21.27 14.47 4.55
C ARG A 468 -22.33 15.45 4.05
N ALA A 469 -22.55 15.47 2.74
CA ALA A 469 -23.43 16.40 2.04
C ALA A 469 -23.87 15.82 0.70
N LYS A 470 -24.79 16.49 -0.01
CA LYS A 470 -25.30 16.03 -1.31
C LYS A 470 -24.24 16.02 -2.41
N ASP A 471 -23.23 16.86 -2.27
CA ASP A 471 -22.09 17.05 -3.16
C ASP A 471 -20.81 16.35 -2.65
N ALA A 472 -20.93 15.45 -1.67
CA ALA A 472 -19.79 14.82 -1.00
C ALA A 472 -18.80 14.18 -1.99
N GLU A 473 -19.30 13.42 -2.97
CA GLU A 473 -18.47 12.72 -3.95
C GLU A 473 -17.68 13.71 -4.82
N GLN A 474 -18.32 14.79 -5.25
CA GLN A 474 -17.68 15.82 -6.05
C GLN A 474 -16.59 16.57 -5.26
N VAL A 475 -16.89 16.98 -4.02
CA VAL A 475 -15.92 17.71 -3.18
C VAL A 475 -14.76 16.80 -2.77
N PHE A 476 -15.02 15.51 -2.51
CA PHE A 476 -13.97 14.53 -2.22
C PHE A 476 -13.08 14.25 -3.43
N SER A 477 -13.67 14.14 -4.63
CA SER A 477 -12.92 14.04 -5.88
C SER A 477 -12.02 15.27 -6.08
N GLN A 478 -12.52 16.48 -5.82
CA GLN A 478 -11.73 17.72 -5.86
C GLN A 478 -10.59 17.69 -4.85
N LEU A 479 -10.81 17.16 -3.64
CA LEU A 479 -9.76 16.98 -2.64
C LEU A 479 -8.64 16.07 -3.17
N LEU A 480 -8.98 14.91 -3.74
CA LEU A 480 -8.00 13.98 -4.28
C LEU A 480 -7.21 14.57 -5.46
N VAL A 481 -7.85 15.33 -6.35
CA VAL A 481 -7.16 15.98 -7.47
C VAL A 481 -6.28 17.14 -6.96
N HIS A 482 -6.79 17.97 -6.05
CA HIS A 482 -6.07 19.09 -5.46
C HIS A 482 -4.83 18.64 -4.70
N LEU A 483 -4.96 17.60 -3.86
CA LEU A 483 -3.83 17.04 -3.13
C LEU A 483 -2.76 16.47 -4.05
N ALA A 484 -3.13 15.93 -5.21
CA ALA A 484 -2.15 15.40 -6.16
C ALA A 484 -1.38 16.53 -6.86
N GLY A 485 -2.05 17.64 -7.18
CA GLY A 485 -1.49 18.78 -7.93
C GLY A 485 -0.80 19.87 -7.09
N THR A 486 -0.93 19.86 -5.77
CA THR A 486 -0.41 20.93 -4.89
C THR A 486 0.58 20.43 -3.84
N LYS A 487 1.30 21.32 -3.16
CA LYS A 487 2.21 20.95 -2.06
C LYS A 487 1.56 21.05 -0.67
N GLU A 488 0.27 21.36 -0.61
CA GLU A 488 -0.48 21.49 0.63
C GLU A 488 -0.59 20.14 1.34
N ASP A 489 -0.55 20.15 2.67
CA ASP A 489 -0.84 18.97 3.45
C ASP A 489 -2.36 18.68 3.51
N LEU A 490 -2.71 17.47 3.97
CA LEU A 490 -4.10 17.04 4.06
C LEU A 490 -4.98 17.99 4.90
N GLU A 491 -4.50 18.53 6.02
CA GLU A 491 -5.31 19.37 6.91
C GLU A 491 -5.57 20.75 6.30
N GLU A 492 -4.57 21.33 5.65
CA GLU A 492 -4.68 22.57 4.90
C GLU A 492 -5.68 22.44 3.74
N ALA A 493 -5.53 21.38 2.93
CA ALA A 493 -6.43 21.11 1.80
C ALA A 493 -7.88 20.87 2.26
N LEU A 494 -8.07 20.09 3.32
CA LEU A 494 -9.41 19.86 3.91
C LEU A 494 -10.03 21.18 4.38
N LYS A 495 -9.26 22.03 5.08
CA LYS A 495 -9.75 23.32 5.54
C LYS A 495 -10.13 24.24 4.38
N GLY A 496 -9.32 24.26 3.33
CA GLY A 496 -9.55 25.07 2.12
C GLY A 496 -10.82 24.66 1.38
N LEU A 497 -11.03 23.35 1.17
CA LEU A 497 -12.15 22.84 0.38
C LEU A 497 -13.46 22.74 1.18
N TYR A 498 -13.39 22.33 2.44
CA TYR A 498 -14.58 22.09 3.25
C TYR A 498 -14.96 23.31 4.13
N GLY A 499 -14.11 24.34 4.20
CA GLY A 499 -14.33 25.58 4.93
C GLY A 499 -14.20 25.47 6.46
N VAL A 500 -13.84 24.29 6.97
CA VAL A 500 -13.71 23.97 8.39
C VAL A 500 -12.47 23.09 8.62
N PRO A 501 -11.79 23.19 9.78
CA PRO A 501 -10.64 22.34 10.07
C PRO A 501 -11.02 20.86 10.17
N LEU A 502 -10.03 19.97 10.00
CA LEU A 502 -10.20 18.52 10.16
C LEU A 502 -10.70 18.17 11.57
N SER A 503 -10.04 18.69 12.60
CA SER A 503 -10.32 18.37 13.99
C SER A 503 -9.93 19.54 14.91
N SER A 504 -10.43 19.50 16.15
CA SER A 504 -10.09 20.44 17.22
C SER A 504 -10.10 19.74 18.58
N ALA A 505 -9.37 20.29 19.57
CA ALA A 505 -9.33 19.70 20.91
C ALA A 505 -10.73 19.62 21.57
N GLU A 506 -11.59 20.59 21.26
CA GLU A 506 -12.93 20.71 21.80
C GLU A 506 -14.03 20.28 20.82
N LEU A 507 -13.73 19.44 19.82
CA LEU A 507 -14.65 18.87 18.82
C LEU A 507 -16.08 19.44 18.84
N THR A 508 -16.38 20.32 17.88
CA THR A 508 -17.69 20.96 17.71
C THR A 508 -18.26 20.66 16.31
N LYS A 509 -19.44 21.18 15.98
CA LYS A 509 -19.94 21.10 14.59
C LYS A 509 -19.17 22.02 13.63
N GLU A 510 -18.21 22.79 14.13
CA GLU A 510 -17.37 23.70 13.35
C GLU A 510 -16.08 23.03 12.86
N ASP A 511 -15.86 21.75 13.15
CA ASP A 511 -14.80 20.92 12.58
C ASP A 511 -15.37 19.63 11.95
N LEU A 512 -14.63 19.03 11.01
CA LEU A 512 -15.08 17.84 10.28
C LEU A 512 -15.28 16.64 11.20
N GLU A 513 -14.38 16.42 12.14
CA GLU A 513 -14.46 15.30 13.08
C GLU A 513 -15.70 15.38 13.98
N GLY A 514 -16.07 16.55 14.49
CA GLY A 514 -17.28 16.74 15.29
C GLY A 514 -18.56 16.64 14.46
N GLN A 515 -18.56 17.06 13.20
CA GLN A 515 -19.67 16.80 12.26
C GLN A 515 -19.85 15.30 12.00
N PHE A 516 -18.75 14.58 11.78
CA PHE A 516 -18.73 13.13 11.62
C PHE A 516 -19.27 12.41 12.86
N LEU A 517 -18.78 12.75 14.06
CA LEU A 517 -19.26 12.15 15.31
C LEU A 517 -20.75 12.37 15.55
N ALA A 518 -21.29 13.53 15.13
CA ALA A 518 -22.72 13.80 15.19
C ALA A 518 -23.52 12.98 14.15
N TRP A 519 -22.90 12.59 13.04
CA TRP A 519 -23.47 11.63 12.09
C TRP A 519 -23.44 10.20 12.62
N VAL A 520 -22.32 9.74 13.20
CA VAL A 520 -22.20 8.40 13.82
C VAL A 520 -23.26 8.20 14.90
N LEU A 521 -23.51 9.22 15.73
CA LEU A 521 -24.54 9.17 16.78
C LEU A 521 -25.97 8.94 16.30
N ARG A 522 -26.24 9.21 15.01
CA ARG A 522 -27.57 9.08 14.39
C ARG A 522 -27.78 7.72 13.71
N GLN A 523 -26.70 6.98 13.47
CA GLN A 523 -26.73 5.60 12.99
C GLN A 523 -27.18 4.68 14.11
#